data_AF-A0ABD1L979-F1
#
_entry.id   AF-A0ABD1L979-F1
#
_cell.length_a   1.000
_cell.length_b   1.000
_cell.length_c   1.000
_cell.angle_alpha   90.00
_cell.angle_beta   90.00
_cell.angle_gamma   90.00
#
_symmetry.space_group_name_H-M   'P 1'
#
loop_
_entity.id
_entity.type
_entity.pdbx_description
1 polymer ?
#
loop_
_entity_poly.entity_id
_entity_poly.type
_entity_poly.pdbx_seq_one_letter_code
_entity_poly.pdbx_strand_id
1 'polypeptide(L)'
;MPEFSAKLSYNLLESEEIQQTFLIYACMGQDELISDLVRYCIILGLLQGIDVVQEARDRVHKLVARLKELSLLSKSFSSRCFTMQSLIRDAALLIASQKMPVFALTKEKLEKWQDKDKLGSYSTISLQHCDVTDIINEFHEGIDSFTVRIFHIDNKDPHLRIPEGIFTGMKELRVLTLTDIHLSPLPSSIKCLTKLRMLCLE
;
A
#
# COMPACT_ATOMS: atom_id res chain seq x y z
N MET A 1 -19.50 -9.25 15.84
CA MET A 1 -18.04 -9.05 15.64
C MET A 1 -17.82 -8.54 14.22
N PRO A 2 -17.50 -7.24 14.03
CA PRO A 2 -17.39 -6.61 12.71
C PRO A 2 -16.35 -7.28 11.78
N GLU A 3 -15.28 -7.85 12.34
CA GLU A 3 -14.24 -8.59 11.59
C GLU A 3 -14.80 -9.79 10.81
N PHE A 4 -15.72 -10.55 11.42
CA PHE A 4 -16.40 -11.67 10.75
C PHE A 4 -17.31 -11.17 9.61
N SER A 5 -17.89 -9.98 9.76
CA SER A 5 -18.73 -9.37 8.73
C SER A 5 -17.90 -8.89 7.53
N ALA A 6 -16.73 -8.30 7.77
CA ALA A 6 -15.83 -7.86 6.71
C ALA A 6 -15.29 -9.03 5.90
N LYS A 7 -14.85 -10.12 6.56
CA LYS A 7 -14.37 -11.33 5.89
C LYS A 7 -15.46 -12.02 5.07
N LEU A 8 -16.68 -12.11 5.60
CA LEU A 8 -17.81 -12.66 4.87
C LEU A 8 -18.15 -11.81 3.64
N SER A 9 -18.23 -10.49 3.82
CA SER A 9 -18.53 -9.55 2.71
C SER A 9 -17.45 -9.57 1.64
N TYR A 10 -16.18 -9.70 2.03
CA TYR A 10 -15.06 -9.88 1.10
C TYR A 10 -15.21 -11.17 0.27
N ASN A 11 -15.61 -12.28 0.89
CA ASN A 11 -15.81 -13.55 0.17
C ASN A 11 -16.99 -13.52 -0.81
N LEU A 12 -17.92 -12.57 -0.65
CA LEU A 12 -19.05 -12.34 -1.57
C LEU A 12 -18.69 -11.45 -2.76
N LEU A 13 -17.48 -10.88 -2.79
CA LEU A 13 -17.02 -10.05 -3.89
C LEU A 13 -16.88 -10.86 -5.18
N GLU A 14 -17.54 -10.39 -6.23
CA GLU A 14 -17.84 -11.12 -7.46
C GLU A 14 -16.66 -11.34 -8.41
N SER A 15 -15.52 -10.67 -8.20
CA SER A 15 -14.35 -10.80 -9.07
C SER A 15 -13.03 -10.53 -8.36
N GLU A 16 -11.95 -11.04 -8.93
CA GLU A 16 -10.59 -10.76 -8.45
C GLU A 16 -10.28 -9.25 -8.53
N GLU A 17 -10.78 -8.54 -9.54
CA GLU A 17 -10.56 -7.09 -9.71
C GLU A 17 -11.08 -6.28 -8.50
N ILE A 18 -12.32 -6.52 -8.06
CA ILE A 18 -12.88 -5.81 -6.88
C ILE A 18 -12.20 -6.28 -5.58
N GLN A 19 -11.82 -7.56 -5.48
CA GLN A 19 -11.11 -8.11 -4.33
C GLN A 19 -9.73 -7.45 -4.18
N GLN A 20 -8.94 -7.41 -5.26
CA GLN A 20 -7.62 -6.79 -5.26
C GLN A 20 -7.71 -5.28 -5.01
N THR A 21 -8.69 -4.60 -5.62
CA THR A 21 -8.93 -3.17 -5.38
C THR A 21 -9.20 -2.88 -3.91
N PHE A 22 -10.04 -3.70 -3.25
CA PHE A 22 -10.32 -3.58 -1.82
C PHE A 22 -9.07 -3.76 -0.96
N LEU A 23 -8.24 -4.77 -1.24
CA LEU A 23 -7.04 -5.05 -0.46
C LEU A 23 -5.94 -3.99 -0.68
N ILE A 24 -5.76 -3.52 -1.91
CA ILE A 24 -4.82 -2.43 -2.23
C ILE A 24 -5.24 -1.15 -1.52
N TYR A 25 -6.53 -0.81 -1.52
CA TYR A 25 -7.02 0.34 -0.78
C TYR A 25 -6.69 0.27 0.72
N ALA A 26 -6.86 -0.91 1.33
CA ALA A 26 -6.48 -1.11 2.73
C ALA A 26 -4.97 -0.88 2.96
N CYS A 27 -4.12 -1.23 1.99
CA CYS A 27 -2.68 -1.01 2.05
C CYS A 27 -2.27 0.44 1.78
N MET A 28 -3.10 1.22 1.09
CA MET A 28 -2.79 2.62 0.76
C MET A 28 -2.85 3.51 2.00
N GLY A 29 -3.86 3.38 2.86
CA GLY A 29 -3.99 4.26 4.02
C GLY A 29 -5.42 4.52 4.44
N GLN A 30 -5.59 5.53 5.29
CA GLN A 30 -6.91 6.07 5.61
C GLN A 30 -7.17 7.32 4.77
N ASP A 31 -8.43 7.51 4.36
CA ASP A 31 -8.92 8.70 3.67
C ASP A 31 -8.19 9.08 2.35
N GLU A 32 -7.59 8.07 1.71
CA GLU A 32 -6.90 8.18 0.43
C GLU A 32 -7.81 8.67 -0.71
N LEU A 33 -7.23 9.42 -1.64
CA LEU A 33 -7.96 9.94 -2.79
C LEU A 33 -8.29 8.81 -3.78
N ILE A 34 -9.47 8.88 -4.37
CA ILE A 34 -9.87 7.98 -5.46
C ILE A 34 -8.90 8.07 -6.64
N SER A 35 -8.36 9.27 -6.89
CA SER A 35 -7.36 9.47 -7.94
C SER A 35 -6.11 8.65 -7.70
N ASP A 36 -5.70 8.46 -6.45
CA ASP A 36 -4.55 7.61 -6.12
C ASP A 36 -4.91 6.15 -6.30
N LEU A 37 -6.11 5.71 -5.88
CA LEU A 37 -6.55 4.35 -6.15
C LEU A 37 -6.58 4.05 -7.66
N VAL A 38 -7.03 5.01 -8.48
CA VAL A 38 -6.97 4.90 -9.96
C VAL A 38 -5.54 4.74 -10.44
N ARG A 39 -4.59 5.54 -9.94
CA ARG A 39 -3.16 5.42 -10.30
C ARG A 39 -2.61 4.05 -9.91
N TYR A 40 -2.89 3.57 -8.70
CA TYR A 40 -2.48 2.24 -8.24
C TYR A 40 -3.04 1.15 -9.17
N CYS A 41 -4.34 1.16 -9.45
CA CYS A 41 -4.98 0.20 -10.35
C CYS A 41 -4.31 0.16 -11.73
N ILE A 42 -3.97 1.32 -12.30
CA ILE A 42 -3.26 1.43 -13.60
C ILE A 42 -1.81 0.93 -13.49
N ILE A 43 -1.06 1.41 -12.50
CA ILE A 43 0.37 1.11 -12.33
C ILE A 43 0.61 -0.40 -12.10
N LEU A 44 -0.31 -1.03 -11.37
CA LEU A 44 -0.26 -2.45 -11.04
C LEU A 44 -0.91 -3.33 -12.12
N GLY A 45 -1.65 -2.73 -13.07
CA GLY A 45 -2.34 -3.47 -14.14
C GLY A 45 -3.54 -4.28 -13.65
N LEU A 46 -4.28 -3.76 -12.66
CA LEU A 46 -5.44 -4.45 -12.08
C LEU A 46 -6.67 -4.42 -13.00
N LEU A 47 -6.77 -3.42 -13.87
CA LEU A 47 -7.92 -3.20 -14.74
C LEU A 47 -7.64 -3.80 -16.12
N GLN A 48 -8.21 -4.97 -16.40
CA GLN A 48 -7.98 -5.66 -17.67
C GLN A 48 -8.71 -4.97 -18.82
N GLY A 49 -8.03 -4.85 -19.97
CA GLY A 49 -8.63 -4.31 -21.20
C GLY A 49 -8.90 -2.81 -21.17
N ILE A 50 -8.25 -2.07 -20.27
CA ILE A 50 -8.37 -0.61 -20.18
C ILE A 50 -7.05 0.04 -20.59
N ASP A 51 -7.08 0.78 -21.70
CA ASP A 51 -5.94 1.57 -22.19
C ASP A 51 -6.15 3.09 -21.98
N VAL A 52 -7.36 3.50 -21.59
CA VAL A 52 -7.73 4.91 -21.44
C VAL A 52 -7.91 5.26 -19.96
N VAL A 53 -7.21 6.31 -19.50
CA VAL A 53 -7.24 6.76 -18.10
C VAL A 53 -8.66 7.11 -17.63
N GLN A 54 -9.50 7.68 -18.49
CA GLN A 54 -10.88 8.01 -18.16
C GLN A 54 -11.72 6.75 -17.92
N GLU A 55 -11.54 5.69 -18.72
CA GLU A 55 -12.20 4.41 -18.50
C GLU A 55 -11.73 3.74 -17.21
N ALA A 56 -10.43 3.83 -16.90
CA ALA A 56 -9.87 3.34 -15.64
C ALA A 56 -10.52 4.07 -14.45
N ARG A 57 -10.67 5.39 -14.56
CA ARG A 57 -11.35 6.21 -13.57
C ARG A 57 -12.78 5.73 -13.37
N ASP A 58 -13.57 5.62 -14.44
CA ASP A 58 -14.98 5.23 -14.37
C ASP A 58 -15.13 3.81 -13.80
N ARG A 59 -14.22 2.90 -14.15
CA ARG A 59 -14.19 1.53 -13.62
C ARG A 59 -13.93 1.51 -12.12
N VAL A 60 -12.92 2.21 -11.64
CA VAL A 60 -12.62 2.31 -10.20
C VAL A 60 -13.79 2.95 -9.44
N HIS A 61 -14.46 3.97 -10.00
CA HIS A 61 -15.65 4.54 -9.36
C HIS A 61 -16.78 3.52 -9.20
N LYS A 62 -16.99 2.63 -10.19
CA LYS A 62 -17.95 1.52 -10.08
C LYS A 62 -17.56 0.51 -9.01
N LEU A 63 -16.28 0.10 -8.98
CA LEU A 63 -15.76 -0.82 -7.95
C LEU A 63 -15.96 -0.25 -6.54
N VAL A 64 -15.66 1.04 -6.36
CA VAL A 64 -15.84 1.69 -5.06
C VAL A 64 -17.32 1.89 -4.71
N ALA A 65 -18.19 2.21 -5.68
CA ALA A 65 -19.63 2.25 -5.43
C ALA A 65 -20.13 0.89 -4.91
N ARG A 66 -19.66 -0.21 -5.52
CA ARG A 66 -19.99 -1.57 -5.09
C ARG A 66 -19.49 -1.90 -3.69
N LEU A 67 -18.25 -1.53 -3.35
CA LEU A 67 -17.71 -1.71 -2.00
C LEU A 67 -18.53 -0.95 -0.94
N LYS A 68 -19.12 0.21 -1.28
CA LYS A 68 -20.02 0.94 -0.37
C LYS A 68 -21.36 0.25 -0.18
N GLU A 69 -21.94 -0.30 -1.24
CA GLU A 69 -23.20 -1.07 -1.15
C GLU A 69 -23.05 -2.25 -0.18
N LEU A 70 -21.86 -2.87 -0.15
CA LEU A 70 -21.52 -3.96 0.75
C LEU A 70 -21.06 -3.49 2.15
N SER A 71 -21.15 -2.19 2.43
CA SER A 71 -20.69 -1.57 3.69
C SER A 71 -19.21 -1.82 4.01
N LEU A 72 -18.39 -2.12 2.99
CA LEU A 72 -16.93 -2.29 3.11
C LEU A 72 -16.18 -0.96 3.06
N LEU A 73 -16.80 0.07 2.47
CA LEU A 73 -16.31 1.45 2.46
C LEU A 73 -17.44 2.41 2.86
N SER A 74 -17.08 3.48 3.58
CA SER A 74 -17.99 4.56 3.97
C SER A 74 -17.80 5.80 3.09
N LYS A 75 -18.83 6.66 3.04
CA LYS A 75 -18.67 8.02 2.50
C LYS A 75 -17.71 8.79 3.41
N SER A 76 -16.69 9.43 2.83
CA SER A 76 -15.88 10.43 3.52
C SER A 76 -16.58 11.80 3.47
N PHE A 77 -16.04 12.77 4.21
CA PHE A 77 -16.49 14.17 4.16
C PHE A 77 -16.29 14.80 2.78
N SER A 78 -15.31 14.31 2.01
CA SER A 78 -15.02 14.71 0.64
C SER A 78 -15.55 13.67 -0.34
N SER A 79 -16.16 14.11 -1.45
CA SER A 79 -16.52 13.22 -2.57
C SER A 79 -15.31 12.61 -3.27
N ARG A 80 -14.09 13.10 -2.97
CA ARG A 80 -12.82 12.65 -3.54
C ARG A 80 -12.13 11.56 -2.72
N CYS A 81 -12.61 11.26 -1.52
CA CYS A 81 -12.04 10.28 -0.60
C CYS A 81 -13.12 9.31 -0.14
N PHE A 82 -12.70 8.14 0.35
CA PHE A 82 -13.58 7.24 1.09
C PHE A 82 -12.91 6.80 2.39
N THR A 83 -13.68 6.21 3.29
CA THR A 83 -13.11 5.79 4.58
C THR A 83 -13.36 4.30 4.76
N MET A 84 -12.28 3.54 4.95
CA MET A 84 -12.38 2.16 5.39
C MET A 84 -12.31 2.15 6.91
N GLN A 85 -13.41 1.77 7.57
CA GLN A 85 -13.44 1.73 9.03
C GLN A 85 -12.29 0.86 9.56
N SER A 86 -11.70 1.24 10.70
CA SER A 86 -10.51 0.56 11.25
C SER A 86 -10.67 -0.96 11.30
N LEU A 87 -11.79 -1.46 11.83
CA LEU A 87 -12.05 -2.91 11.93
C LEU A 87 -12.17 -3.61 10.56
N ILE A 88 -12.71 -2.92 9.55
CA ILE A 88 -12.77 -3.45 8.18
C ILE A 88 -11.38 -3.47 7.57
N ARG A 89 -10.59 -2.42 7.85
CA ARG A 89 -9.21 -2.30 7.39
C ARG A 89 -8.32 -3.36 7.99
N ASP A 90 -8.40 -3.59 9.30
CA ASP A 90 -7.63 -4.63 9.98
C ASP A 90 -7.96 -6.02 9.39
N ALA A 91 -9.25 -6.30 9.17
CA ALA A 91 -9.67 -7.52 8.48
C ALA A 91 -9.15 -7.60 7.04
N ALA A 92 -9.15 -6.49 6.28
CA ALA A 92 -8.63 -6.44 4.92
C ALA A 92 -7.11 -6.68 4.87
N LEU A 93 -6.35 -6.10 5.79
CA LEU A 93 -4.90 -6.31 5.90
C LEU A 93 -4.57 -7.76 6.28
N LEU A 94 -5.35 -8.36 7.19
CA LEU A 94 -5.24 -9.79 7.52
C LEU A 94 -5.55 -10.70 6.33
N ILE A 95 -6.54 -10.34 5.49
CA ILE A 95 -6.83 -11.08 4.27
C ILE A 95 -5.71 -10.88 3.23
N ALA A 96 -5.19 -9.65 3.10
CA ALA A 96 -4.13 -9.31 2.17
C ALA A 96 -2.86 -10.13 2.46
N SER A 97 -2.45 -10.25 3.72
CA SER A 97 -1.26 -11.04 4.11
C SER A 97 -1.39 -12.54 3.85
N GLN A 98 -2.62 -13.06 3.72
CA GLN A 98 -2.89 -14.47 3.41
C GLN A 98 -2.98 -14.75 1.90
N LYS A 99 -3.38 -13.76 1.10
CA LYS A 99 -3.69 -13.93 -0.32
C LYS A 99 -2.67 -13.30 -1.26
N MET A 100 -1.91 -12.33 -0.79
CA MET A 100 -0.99 -11.54 -1.59
C MET A 100 0.36 -11.47 -0.87
N PRO A 101 1.47 -11.26 -1.59
CA PRO A 101 2.77 -11.03 -0.96
C PRO A 101 2.81 -9.60 -0.42
N VAL A 102 2.09 -9.36 0.68
CA VAL A 102 1.96 -8.07 1.36
C VAL A 102 2.46 -8.17 2.79
N PHE A 103 3.30 -7.21 3.17
CA PHE A 103 3.56 -6.89 4.55
C PHE A 103 2.91 -5.54 4.87
N ALA A 104 1.94 -5.52 5.78
CA ALA A 104 1.27 -4.30 6.19
C ALA A 104 1.21 -4.21 7.71
N LEU A 105 1.62 -3.07 8.26
CA LEU A 105 1.65 -2.80 9.68
C LEU A 105 1.08 -1.41 9.95
N THR A 106 0.30 -1.26 11.03
CA THR A 106 -0.28 0.04 11.41
C THR A 106 -0.07 0.31 12.89
N LYS A 107 0.34 1.53 13.25
CA LYS A 107 0.39 2.03 14.64
C LYS A 107 1.30 1.24 15.60
N GLU A 108 2.14 0.34 15.10
CA GLU A 108 3.05 -0.50 15.90
C GLU A 108 4.52 -0.05 15.74
N LYS A 109 5.34 -0.39 16.74
CA LYS A 109 6.81 -0.29 16.64
C LYS A 109 7.34 -1.59 16.04
N LEU A 110 8.15 -1.50 14.99
CA LEU A 110 8.77 -2.66 14.36
C LEU A 110 10.26 -2.67 14.71
N GLU A 111 10.64 -3.49 15.69
CA GLU A 111 12.02 -3.55 16.19
C GLU A 111 12.90 -4.50 15.39
N LYS A 112 12.30 -5.51 14.75
CA LYS A 112 12.98 -6.48 13.88
C LYS A 112 12.00 -7.15 12.93
N TRP A 113 12.50 -7.59 11.78
CA TRP A 113 11.77 -8.52 10.93
C TRP A 113 11.67 -9.88 11.60
N GLN A 114 10.47 -10.46 11.63
CA GLN A 114 10.27 -11.82 12.17
C GLN A 114 10.96 -12.88 11.30
N ASP A 115 11.02 -12.64 9.99
CA ASP A 115 11.57 -13.55 9.00
C ASP A 115 12.24 -12.70 7.90
N LYS A 116 13.56 -12.49 8.02
CA LYS A 116 14.32 -11.68 7.05
C LYS A 116 14.32 -12.31 5.66
N ASP A 117 14.25 -13.64 5.57
CA ASP A 117 14.24 -14.35 4.29
C ASP A 117 12.96 -14.04 3.49
N LYS A 118 11.85 -13.79 4.18
CA LYS A 118 10.58 -13.37 3.55
C LYS A 118 10.59 -11.92 3.08
N LEU A 119 11.47 -11.07 3.58
CA LEU A 119 11.44 -9.64 3.27
C LEU A 119 11.57 -9.37 1.75
N GLY A 120 12.41 -10.14 1.04
CA GLY A 120 12.55 -10.04 -0.42
C GLY A 120 11.35 -10.58 -1.23
N SER A 121 10.48 -11.37 -0.60
CA SER A 121 9.30 -11.99 -1.23
C SER A 121 8.06 -11.10 -1.25
N TYR A 122 8.05 -10.01 -0.48
CA TYR A 122 6.93 -9.08 -0.47
C TYR A 122 6.91 -8.20 -1.72
N SER A 123 5.76 -8.19 -2.38
CA SER A 123 5.43 -7.28 -3.47
C SER A 123 4.90 -5.93 -2.98
N THR A 124 4.41 -5.85 -1.75
CA THR A 124 3.94 -4.62 -1.11
C THR A 124 4.43 -4.57 0.31
N ILE A 125 5.03 -3.46 0.70
CA ILE A 125 5.37 -3.14 2.08
C ILE A 125 4.69 -1.81 2.41
N SER A 126 3.78 -1.83 3.38
CA SER A 126 3.05 -0.64 3.85
C SER A 126 3.16 -0.54 5.36
N LEU A 127 3.92 0.45 5.83
CA LEU A 127 4.20 0.69 7.24
C LEU A 127 3.61 2.05 7.57
N GLN A 128 2.49 2.09 8.30
CA GLN A 128 1.72 3.31 8.49
C GLN A 128 1.59 3.71 9.94
N HIS A 129 1.91 4.96 10.24
CA HIS A 129 2.05 5.47 11.59
C HIS A 129 2.90 4.51 12.44
N CYS A 130 3.95 3.93 11.86
CA CYS A 130 4.82 2.97 12.54
C CYS A 130 6.07 3.67 13.08
N ASP A 131 6.76 3.07 14.06
CA ASP A 131 8.14 3.44 14.34
C ASP A 131 9.04 2.36 13.74
N VAL A 132 9.75 2.73 12.67
CA VAL A 132 10.63 1.84 11.91
C VAL A 132 12.11 2.16 12.07
N THR A 133 12.45 2.99 13.06
CA THR A 133 13.83 3.47 13.30
C THR A 133 14.83 2.33 13.45
N ASP A 134 14.42 1.25 14.12
CA ASP A 134 15.27 0.08 14.37
C ASP A 134 15.51 -0.77 13.10
N ILE A 135 14.58 -0.77 12.15
CA ILE A 135 14.62 -1.66 10.96
C ILE A 135 14.91 -0.96 9.65
N ILE A 136 14.94 0.38 9.61
CA ILE A 136 15.09 1.13 8.35
C ILE A 136 16.40 0.82 7.63
N ASN A 137 17.45 0.50 8.38
CA ASN A 137 18.76 0.11 7.84
C ASN A 137 18.76 -1.33 7.30
N GLU A 138 17.84 -2.19 7.73
CA GLU A 138 17.79 -3.59 7.27
C GLU A 138 17.35 -3.71 5.81
N PHE A 139 16.67 -2.70 5.27
CA PHE A 139 16.37 -2.64 3.83
C PHE A 139 17.61 -2.49 2.95
N HIS A 140 18.71 -2.00 3.53
CA HIS A 140 19.99 -1.83 2.85
C HIS A 140 20.88 -3.07 2.94
N GLU A 141 20.74 -3.88 4.01
CA GLU A 141 21.64 -4.98 4.33
C GLU A 141 21.08 -6.34 3.87
N GLY A 142 21.68 -6.93 2.83
CA GLY A 142 21.59 -8.37 2.59
C GLY A 142 20.52 -8.87 1.62
N ILE A 143 19.78 -8.00 0.94
CA ILE A 143 18.81 -8.41 -0.10
C ILE A 143 19.20 -7.77 -1.43
N ASP A 144 19.90 -8.54 -2.27
CA ASP A 144 20.36 -8.11 -3.60
C ASP A 144 19.20 -7.81 -4.57
N SER A 145 17.98 -8.27 -4.26
CA SER A 145 16.80 -8.07 -5.09
C SER A 145 15.50 -8.19 -4.29
N PHE A 146 14.76 -7.09 -4.15
CA PHE A 146 13.39 -7.08 -3.65
C PHE A 146 12.40 -7.22 -4.80
N THR A 147 11.33 -7.99 -4.59
CA THR A 147 10.19 -8.08 -5.53
C THR A 147 9.15 -6.96 -5.30
N VAL A 148 9.44 -6.04 -4.38
CA VAL A 148 8.54 -4.97 -3.96
C VAL A 148 8.17 -4.03 -5.12
N ARG A 149 6.87 -3.81 -5.28
CA ARG A 149 6.26 -2.89 -6.27
C ARG A 149 5.62 -1.68 -5.62
N ILE A 150 5.18 -1.81 -4.37
CA ILE A 150 4.65 -0.72 -3.55
C ILE A 150 5.45 -0.65 -2.26
N PHE A 151 6.00 0.53 -1.98
CA PHE A 151 6.70 0.82 -0.74
C PHE A 151 6.09 2.09 -0.14
N HIS A 152 5.34 1.94 0.94
CA HIS A 152 4.73 3.03 1.68
C HIS A 152 5.31 3.04 3.09
N ILE A 153 6.01 4.11 3.45
CA ILE A 153 6.40 4.42 4.82
C ILE A 153 5.73 5.72 5.26
N ASP A 154 5.03 5.63 6.37
CA ASP A 154 4.50 6.72 7.16
C ASP A 154 4.94 6.46 8.61
N ASN A 155 5.85 7.30 9.10
CA ASN A 155 6.59 7.06 10.34
C ASN A 155 6.20 8.03 11.46
N LYS A 156 6.10 7.50 12.69
CA LYS A 156 5.79 8.27 13.90
C LYS A 156 6.88 9.23 14.32
N ASP A 157 8.15 8.88 14.06
CA ASP A 157 9.27 9.78 14.31
C ASP A 157 9.49 10.67 13.08
N PRO A 158 9.14 11.97 13.14
CA PRO A 158 9.33 12.89 12.03
C PRO A 158 10.81 13.14 11.71
N HIS A 159 11.75 12.67 12.54
CA HIS A 159 13.18 12.77 12.34
C HIS A 159 13.81 11.53 11.69
N LEU A 160 13.00 10.53 11.31
CA LEU A 160 13.50 9.33 10.63
C LEU A 160 14.32 9.71 9.40
N ARG A 161 15.58 9.29 9.41
CA ARG A 161 16.49 9.47 8.28
C ARG A 161 16.42 8.25 7.39
N ILE A 162 16.19 8.49 6.11
CA ILE A 162 16.20 7.44 5.10
C ILE A 162 17.66 7.10 4.73
N PRO A 163 18.09 5.83 4.84
CA PRO A 163 19.45 5.42 4.52
C PRO A 163 19.79 5.59 3.04
N GLU A 164 21.05 5.93 2.75
CA GLU A 164 21.53 6.23 1.40
C GLU A 164 21.31 5.11 0.38
N GLY A 165 21.32 3.85 0.82
CA GLY A 165 21.20 2.68 -0.04
C GLY A 165 19.87 1.94 0.03
N ILE A 166 18.85 2.46 0.73
CA ILE A 166 17.56 1.79 0.96
C ILE A 166 16.89 1.28 -0.32
N PHE A 167 17.04 2.01 -1.43
CA PHE A 167 16.37 1.69 -2.70
C PHE A 167 17.19 0.83 -3.65
N THR A 168 18.42 0.46 -3.29
CA THR A 168 19.37 -0.21 -4.20
C THR A 168 18.83 -1.55 -4.71
N GLY A 169 18.21 -2.33 -3.83
CA GLY A 169 17.62 -3.63 -4.18
C GLY A 169 16.19 -3.56 -4.74
N MET A 170 15.54 -2.39 -4.73
CA MET A 170 14.10 -2.23 -5.05
C MET A 170 13.84 -1.92 -6.54
N LYS A 171 14.46 -2.66 -7.45
CA LYS A 171 14.43 -2.38 -8.89
C LYS A 171 13.04 -2.54 -9.53
N GLU A 172 12.16 -3.31 -8.91
CA GLU A 172 10.78 -3.53 -9.36
C GLU A 172 9.78 -2.49 -8.83
N LEU A 173 10.24 -1.55 -7.99
CA LEU A 173 9.37 -0.59 -7.33
C LEU A 173 8.66 0.31 -8.35
N ARG A 174 7.34 0.43 -8.21
CA ARG A 174 6.48 1.24 -9.07
C ARG A 174 5.82 2.39 -8.32
N VAL A 175 5.55 2.21 -7.03
CA VAL A 175 4.95 3.23 -6.17
C VAL A 175 5.81 3.39 -4.92
N LEU A 176 6.27 4.62 -4.69
CA LEU A 176 6.97 5.04 -3.49
C LEU A 176 6.15 6.14 -2.81
N THR A 177 5.71 5.88 -1.58
CA THR A 177 5.05 6.87 -0.73
C THR A 177 5.85 7.02 0.55
N LEU A 178 6.27 8.24 0.83
CA LEU A 178 6.98 8.62 2.04
C LEU A 178 6.25 9.80 2.67
N THR A 179 5.62 9.58 3.83
CA THR A 179 4.81 10.58 4.52
C THR A 179 5.35 10.79 5.94
N ASP A 180 5.33 12.03 6.42
CA ASP A 180 5.73 12.39 7.79
C ASP A 180 7.17 11.95 8.15
N ILE A 181 8.08 11.99 7.17
CA ILE A 181 9.51 11.68 7.37
C ILE A 181 10.41 12.89 7.08
N HIS A 182 11.61 12.89 7.68
CA HIS A 182 12.58 13.95 7.43
C HIS A 182 13.22 13.83 6.04
N LEU A 183 12.59 14.45 5.05
CA LEU A 183 13.06 14.49 3.68
C LEU A 183 14.20 15.50 3.51
N SER A 184 15.46 15.11 3.77
CA SER A 184 16.59 15.96 3.36
C SER A 184 17.93 15.23 3.16
N PRO A 185 18.54 15.38 1.98
CA PRO A 185 17.94 15.13 0.65
C PRO A 185 17.51 13.66 0.51
N LEU A 186 16.72 13.33 -0.52
CA LEU A 186 16.45 11.92 -0.86
C LEU A 186 17.77 11.19 -1.13
N PRO A 187 17.89 9.92 -0.72
CA PRO A 187 19.10 9.13 -0.90
C PRO A 187 19.40 8.94 -2.40
N SER A 188 20.68 8.93 -2.80
CA SER A 188 21.02 8.79 -4.23
C SER A 188 20.64 7.43 -4.80
N SER A 189 20.38 6.42 -3.97
CA SER A 189 19.80 5.14 -4.40
C SER A 189 18.43 5.26 -5.05
N ILE A 190 17.74 6.40 -4.95
CA ILE A 190 16.50 6.68 -5.70
C ILE A 190 16.68 6.46 -7.22
N LYS A 191 17.90 6.66 -7.75
CA LYS A 191 18.24 6.42 -9.17
C LYS A 191 18.14 4.94 -9.57
N CYS A 192 18.14 4.02 -8.61
CA CYS A 192 17.98 2.58 -8.85
C CYS A 192 16.52 2.21 -9.15
N LEU A 193 15.56 3.09 -8.85
CA LEU A 193 14.13 2.88 -9.03
C LEU A 193 13.69 3.09 -10.49
N THR A 194 14.27 2.32 -11.41
CA THR A 194 14.07 2.47 -12.87
C THR A 194 12.64 2.21 -13.35
N LYS A 195 11.81 1.54 -12.54
CA LYS A 195 10.40 1.22 -12.83
C LYS A 195 9.41 2.11 -12.08
N LEU A 196 9.87 3.12 -11.35
CA LEU A 196 9.02 4.00 -10.56
C LEU A 196 8.05 4.75 -11.48
N ARG A 197 6.76 4.73 -11.13
CA ARG A 197 5.68 5.41 -11.85
C ARG A 197 4.93 6.41 -10.98
N MET A 198 5.01 6.27 -9.67
CA MET A 198 4.41 7.18 -8.70
C MET A 198 5.38 7.42 -7.54
N LEU A 199 5.62 8.70 -7.26
CA LEU A 199 6.38 9.20 -6.12
C LEU A 199 5.46 10.16 -5.35
N CYS A 200 5.16 9.81 -4.11
CA CYS A 200 4.41 10.65 -3.18
C CYS A 200 5.32 11.00 -2.00
N LEU A 201 5.50 12.30 -1.75
CA LEU A 201 6.31 12.85 -0.68
C LEU A 201 5.43 13.86 0.06
N GLU A 202 5.03 13.55 1.28
CA GLU A 202 4.11 14.35 2.10
C GLU A 202 4.70 14.70 3.45
#